data_AF-A0A2W6F9J1-F1
#
_entry.id   AF-A0A2W6F9J1-F1
#
_cell.length_a   1.000
_cell.length_b   1.000
_cell.length_c   1.000
_cell.angle_alpha   90.00
_cell.angle_beta   90.00
_cell.angle_gamma   90.00
#
_symmetry.space_group_name_H-M   'P 1'
#
loop_
_entity.id
_entity.type
_entity.pdbx_description
1 polymer ?
#
loop_
_entity_poly.entity_id
_entity_poly.type
_entity_poly.pdbx_seq_one_letter_code
_entity_poly.pdbx_strand_id
1 'polypeptide(L)'
;MRQAYGGAGSDTAVTRTAEDFKSNHFDPATRTLTVSDAQAAAFRQLTAHYAGTLSAPGGKTGLRPSAITDPEQIRQVTSYFAWSAWAASANRPGKNYSYTNNWPAEPLVHNSPTANTVVWSVLSLIALLGGTGALFAAF
;
A
#
# COMPACT_ATOMS: atom_id res chain seq x y z
N MET A 1 10.50 -6.97 6.57
CA MET A 1 11.41 -6.67 5.44
C MET A 1 12.65 -5.88 5.85
N ARG A 2 12.55 -4.68 6.45
CA ARG A 2 13.73 -3.95 6.95
C ARG A 2 14.69 -4.81 7.80
N GLN A 3 14.15 -5.67 8.67
CA GLN A 3 14.96 -6.64 9.43
C GLN A 3 15.69 -7.66 8.53
N ALA A 4 15.04 -8.15 7.46
CA ALA A 4 15.66 -9.05 6.49
C ALA A 4 16.77 -8.38 5.68
N TYR A 5 16.74 -7.05 5.55
CA TYR A 5 17.75 -6.25 4.85
C TYR A 5 18.82 -5.63 5.78
N GLY A 6 18.98 -6.15 7.01
CA GLY A 6 20.03 -5.72 7.94
C GLY A 6 19.54 -4.88 9.13
N GLY A 7 18.24 -4.64 9.26
CA GLY A 7 17.64 -4.01 10.44
C GLY A 7 17.84 -2.50 10.54
N ALA A 8 17.51 -1.92 11.70
CA ALA A 8 17.55 -0.47 11.93
C ALA A 8 18.98 0.11 11.99
N GLY A 9 20.00 -0.72 12.20
CA GLY A 9 21.41 -0.32 12.22
C GLY A 9 22.10 -0.40 10.85
N SER A 10 21.37 -0.73 9.78
CA SER A 10 21.91 -0.75 8.42
C SER A 10 21.47 0.50 7.66
N ASP A 11 22.45 1.26 7.18
CA ASP A 11 22.23 2.48 6.37
C ASP A 11 21.49 2.19 5.05
N THR A 12 21.45 0.93 4.62
CA THR A 12 20.86 0.52 3.34
C THR A 12 19.50 -0.16 3.46
N ALA A 13 19.09 -0.59 4.66
CA ALA A 13 17.89 -1.40 4.84
C ALA A 13 16.61 -0.65 4.46
N VAL A 14 16.56 0.65 4.68
CA VAL A 14 15.42 1.50 4.30
C VAL A 14 15.31 1.61 2.78
N THR A 15 16.40 2.00 2.13
CA THR A 15 16.47 2.15 0.66
C THR A 15 16.13 0.84 -0.03
N ARG A 16 16.73 -0.29 0.39
CA ARG A 16 16.43 -1.60 -0.17
C ARG A 16 14.98 -2.03 0.02
N THR A 17 14.40 -1.71 1.19
CA THR A 17 12.96 -1.97 1.42
C THR A 17 12.12 -1.18 0.42
N ALA A 18 12.42 0.11 0.25
CA ALA A 18 11.64 0.95 -0.65
C ALA A 18 11.81 0.53 -2.12
N GLU A 19 13.02 0.20 -2.55
CA GLU A 19 13.31 -0.33 -3.89
C GLU A 19 12.57 -1.63 -4.18
N ASP A 20 12.58 -2.57 -3.23
CA ASP A 20 11.87 -3.86 -3.33
C ASP A 20 10.36 -3.67 -3.48
N PHE A 21 9.77 -2.72 -2.74
CA PHE A 21 8.34 -2.40 -2.86
C PHE A 21 7.99 -1.59 -4.11
N LYS A 22 8.88 -0.69 -4.56
CA LYS A 22 8.64 0.18 -5.73
C LYS A 22 8.85 -0.55 -7.05
N SER A 23 9.69 -1.58 -7.06
CA SER A 23 9.99 -2.38 -8.24
C SER A 23 8.80 -3.25 -8.62
N ASN A 24 8.32 -3.08 -9.85
CA ASN A 24 7.17 -3.81 -10.35
C ASN A 24 7.62 -5.08 -11.09
N HIS A 25 7.46 -6.22 -10.43
CA HIS A 25 7.81 -7.55 -10.94
C HIS A 25 6.61 -8.30 -11.52
N PHE A 26 5.56 -7.59 -11.93
CA PHE A 26 4.43 -8.18 -12.64
C PHE A 26 4.76 -8.38 -14.12
N ASP A 27 4.69 -9.63 -14.58
CA ASP A 27 4.80 -9.97 -15.99
C ASP A 27 3.39 -10.06 -16.63
N PRO A 28 3.04 -9.15 -17.57
CA PRO A 28 1.74 -9.16 -18.23
C PRO A 28 1.53 -10.36 -19.17
N ALA A 29 2.59 -10.98 -19.69
CA ALA A 29 2.50 -12.12 -20.61
C ALA A 29 2.09 -13.38 -19.86
N THR A 30 2.71 -13.63 -18.71
CA THR A 30 2.41 -14.80 -17.85
C THR A 30 1.37 -14.52 -16.77
N ARG A 31 0.96 -13.25 -16.60
CA ARG A 31 0.06 -12.76 -15.53
C ARG A 31 0.56 -13.16 -14.13
N THR A 32 1.88 -13.18 -13.95
CA THR A 32 2.53 -13.61 -12.73
C THR A 32 3.21 -12.43 -12.05
N LEU A 33 2.96 -12.27 -10.75
CA LEU A 33 3.70 -11.34 -9.89
C LEU A 33 4.72 -12.14 -9.09
N THR A 34 6.00 -11.90 -9.34
CA THR A 34 7.08 -12.45 -8.52
C THR A 34 7.34 -11.53 -7.33
N VAL A 35 7.54 -12.10 -6.15
CA VAL A 35 7.85 -11.38 -4.91
C VAL A 35 9.24 -11.77 -4.41
N SER A 36 9.90 -10.88 -3.68
CA SER A 36 11.21 -11.17 -3.09
C SER A 36 11.13 -12.19 -1.95
N ASP A 37 12.25 -12.81 -1.59
CA ASP A 37 12.31 -13.71 -0.43
C ASP A 37 11.90 -13.01 0.87
N ALA A 38 12.23 -11.71 1.00
CA ALA A 38 11.84 -10.89 2.14
C ALA A 38 10.32 -10.65 2.18
N GLN A 39 9.70 -10.41 1.02
CA GLN A 39 8.24 -10.30 0.87
C GLN A 39 7.56 -11.64 1.16
N ALA A 40 8.09 -12.75 0.65
CA ALA A 40 7.57 -14.10 0.92
C ALA A 40 7.65 -14.48 2.41
N ALA A 41 8.75 -14.12 3.08
CA ALA A 41 8.88 -14.29 4.53
C ALA A 41 7.88 -13.44 5.31
N ALA A 42 7.71 -12.17 4.92
CA ALA A 42 6.72 -11.28 5.52
C ALA A 42 5.30 -11.80 5.33
N PHE A 43 4.97 -12.33 4.15
CA PHE A 43 3.66 -12.91 3.86
C PHE A 43 3.33 -14.06 4.82
N ARG A 44 4.26 -14.99 5.08
CA ARG A 44 4.06 -16.07 6.06
C ARG A 44 3.78 -15.55 7.47
N GLN A 45 4.51 -14.50 7.90
CA GLN A 45 4.28 -13.86 9.19
C GLN A 45 2.91 -13.18 9.25
N LEU A 46 2.51 -12.49 8.18
CA LEU A 46 1.21 -11.84 8.08
C LEU A 46 0.06 -12.86 8.08
N THR A 47 0.22 -14.02 7.42
CA THR A 47 -0.79 -15.09 7.47
C THR A 47 -1.00 -15.58 8.90
N ALA A 48 0.08 -15.81 9.65
CA ALA A 48 -0.01 -16.20 11.06
C ALA A 48 -0.63 -15.08 11.93
N HIS A 49 -0.28 -13.83 11.67
CA HIS A 49 -0.83 -12.67 12.37
C HIS A 49 -2.35 -12.56 12.15
N TYR A 50 -2.80 -12.57 10.89
CA TYR A 50 -4.21 -12.47 10.55
C TYR A 50 -5.00 -13.71 10.96
N ALA A 51 -4.40 -14.90 10.99
CA ALA A 51 -5.01 -16.08 11.60
C ALA A 51 -5.40 -15.77 13.05
N GLY A 52 -4.44 -15.32 13.87
CA GLY A 52 -4.69 -15.01 15.28
C GLY A 52 -5.71 -13.89 15.49
N THR A 53 -5.67 -12.82 14.67
CA THR A 53 -6.60 -11.69 14.78
C THR A 53 -8.02 -12.06 14.36
N LEU A 54 -8.18 -12.77 13.24
CA LEU A 54 -9.49 -13.08 12.66
C LEU A 54 -10.15 -14.30 13.32
N SER A 55 -9.37 -15.21 13.91
CA SER A 55 -9.87 -16.35 14.67
C SER A 55 -10.04 -16.04 16.17
N ALA A 56 -9.76 -14.80 16.60
CA ALA A 56 -9.79 -14.45 18.02
C ALA A 56 -11.19 -14.66 18.63
N PRO A 57 -11.30 -15.40 19.76
CA PRO A 57 -12.60 -15.66 20.38
C PRO A 57 -13.16 -14.44 21.14
N GLY A 58 -12.33 -13.43 21.41
CA GLY A 58 -12.75 -12.19 22.05
C GLY A 58 -13.09 -11.12 21.02
N GLY A 59 -14.32 -10.60 21.04
CA GLY A 59 -14.79 -9.50 20.19
C GLY A 59 -14.20 -8.12 20.51
N LYS A 60 -12.95 -8.07 21.02
CA LYS A 60 -12.30 -6.83 21.49
C LYS A 60 -11.76 -5.95 20.36
N THR A 61 -11.76 -6.44 19.12
CA THR A 61 -11.26 -5.75 17.92
C THR A 61 -12.36 -5.07 17.11
N GLY A 62 -13.61 -5.10 17.57
CA GLY A 62 -14.79 -4.68 16.78
C GLY A 62 -15.21 -5.72 15.73
N LEU A 63 -14.47 -6.81 15.59
CA LEU A 63 -14.85 -7.96 14.78
C LEU A 63 -15.74 -8.91 15.60
N ARG A 64 -16.62 -9.64 14.91
CA ARG A 64 -17.34 -10.76 15.52
C ARG A 64 -16.32 -11.79 16.06
N PRO A 65 -16.57 -12.43 17.22
CA PRO A 65 -15.76 -13.55 17.69
C PRO A 65 -15.58 -14.61 16.60
N SER A 66 -14.36 -15.13 16.46
CA SER A 66 -14.03 -16.19 15.49
C SER A 66 -14.49 -15.85 14.07
N ALA A 67 -14.24 -14.62 13.62
CA ALA A 67 -14.74 -14.08 12.36
C ALA A 67 -14.41 -14.95 11.14
N ILE A 68 -13.18 -15.47 11.08
CA ILE A 68 -12.69 -16.43 10.09
C ILE A 68 -11.77 -17.43 10.82
N THR A 69 -12.06 -18.72 10.70
CA THR A 69 -11.28 -19.80 11.34
C THR A 69 -10.71 -20.80 10.34
N ASP A 70 -11.25 -20.85 9.11
CA ASP A 70 -10.74 -21.70 8.04
C ASP A 70 -9.35 -21.21 7.59
N PRO A 71 -8.29 -22.02 7.72
CA PRO A 71 -6.93 -21.64 7.33
C PRO A 71 -6.82 -21.22 5.85
N GLU A 72 -7.62 -21.81 4.95
CA GLU A 72 -7.58 -21.44 3.53
C GLU A 72 -8.20 -20.05 3.31
N GLN A 73 -9.30 -19.73 3.99
CA GLN A 73 -9.89 -18.38 3.95
C GLN A 73 -8.93 -17.33 4.52
N ILE A 74 -8.22 -17.66 5.60
CA ILE A 74 -7.18 -16.78 6.16
C ILE A 74 -6.06 -16.52 5.14
N ARG A 75 -5.60 -17.56 4.45
CA ARG A 75 -4.59 -17.42 3.39
C ARG A 75 -5.10 -16.54 2.25
N GLN A 76 -6.35 -16.72 1.82
CA GLN A 76 -6.96 -15.95 0.74
C GLN A 76 -7.13 -14.46 1.10
N VAL A 77 -7.66 -14.15 2.28
CA VAL A 77 -7.81 -12.74 2.72
C VAL A 77 -6.44 -12.06 2.92
N THR A 78 -5.46 -12.79 3.45
CA THR A 78 -4.09 -12.27 3.57
C THR A 78 -3.47 -12.03 2.20
N SER A 79 -3.75 -12.90 1.21
CA SER A 79 -3.34 -12.70 -0.19
C SER A 79 -3.96 -11.46 -0.80
N TYR A 80 -5.24 -11.19 -0.52
CA TYR A 80 -5.92 -9.97 -0.95
C TYR A 80 -5.28 -8.71 -0.33
N PHE A 81 -4.96 -8.74 0.97
CA PHE A 81 -4.25 -7.63 1.62
C PHE A 81 -2.84 -7.41 1.05
N ALA A 82 -2.11 -8.50 0.77
CA ALA A 82 -0.81 -8.40 0.13
C ALA A 82 -0.89 -7.81 -1.28
N TRP A 83 -1.90 -8.23 -2.06
CA TRP A 83 -2.16 -7.67 -3.40
C TRP A 83 -2.50 -6.18 -3.36
N SER A 84 -3.37 -5.75 -2.43
CA SER A 84 -3.74 -4.34 -2.32
C SER A 84 -2.55 -3.48 -1.88
N ALA A 85 -1.71 -4.00 -0.98
CA ALA A 85 -0.46 -3.36 -0.56
C ALA A 85 0.55 -3.26 -1.71
N TRP A 86 0.68 -4.30 -2.55
CA TRP A 86 1.51 -4.25 -3.76
C TRP A 86 1.01 -3.15 -4.72
N ALA A 87 -0.28 -3.11 -5.02
CA ALA A 87 -0.85 -2.07 -5.89
C ALA A 87 -0.61 -0.66 -5.32
N ALA A 88 -0.67 -0.52 -4.00
CA ALA A 88 -0.44 0.74 -3.31
C ALA A 88 1.02 1.23 -3.33
N SER A 89 1.99 0.34 -3.52
CA SER A 89 3.42 0.62 -3.38
C SER A 89 4.20 0.56 -4.70
N ALA A 90 3.95 -0.44 -5.53
CA ALA A 90 4.67 -0.70 -6.77
C ALA A 90 4.41 0.37 -7.83
N ASN A 91 5.47 0.86 -8.46
CA ASN A 91 5.37 1.85 -9.53
C ASN A 91 4.66 1.28 -10.75
N ARG A 92 3.84 2.10 -11.41
CA ARG A 92 3.26 1.74 -12.71
C ARG A 92 4.37 1.62 -13.76
N PRO A 93 4.22 0.77 -14.79
CA PRO A 93 5.15 0.72 -15.91
C PRO A 93 5.40 2.11 -16.50
N GLY A 94 6.67 2.53 -16.55
CA GLY A 94 7.09 3.83 -17.07
C GLY A 94 6.69 5.04 -16.22
N LYS A 95 6.29 4.87 -14.96
CA LYS A 95 5.97 5.95 -14.01
C LYS A 95 6.80 5.84 -12.74
N ASN A 96 6.93 6.94 -12.02
CA ASN A 96 7.62 7.04 -10.73
C ASN A 96 6.64 7.10 -9.53
N TYR A 97 5.39 6.68 -9.73
CA TYR A 97 4.36 6.62 -8.70
C TYR A 97 3.54 5.33 -8.82
N SER A 98 2.91 4.93 -7.71
CA SER A 98 2.20 3.64 -7.63
C SER A 98 0.86 3.60 -8.35
N TYR A 99 0.22 2.43 -8.40
CA TYR A 99 -1.13 2.31 -8.99
C TYR A 99 -2.17 3.16 -8.28
N THR A 100 -1.97 3.49 -7.00
CA THR A 100 -2.85 4.33 -6.20
C THR A 100 -2.40 5.80 -6.13
N ASN A 101 -1.45 6.22 -6.97
CA ASN A 101 -0.83 7.55 -6.92
C ASN A 101 -0.09 7.83 -5.59
N ASN A 102 0.72 6.86 -5.14
CA ASN A 102 1.48 6.90 -3.88
C ASN A 102 0.61 6.99 -2.62
N TRP A 103 -0.62 6.50 -2.67
CA TRP A 103 -1.46 6.31 -1.48
C TRP A 103 -1.34 4.87 -0.96
N PRO A 104 -1.33 4.61 0.36
CA PRO A 104 -1.38 5.57 1.47
C PRO A 104 -0.01 6.21 1.72
N ALA A 105 0.00 7.29 2.49
CA ALA A 105 1.25 7.92 2.94
C ALA A 105 2.06 6.92 3.78
N GLU A 106 3.22 6.53 3.27
CA GLU A 106 4.09 5.52 3.88
C GLU A 106 5.56 5.86 3.56
N PRO A 107 6.29 6.50 4.49
CA PRO A 107 7.69 6.89 4.29
C PRO A 107 8.62 5.71 4.01
N LEU A 108 8.31 4.52 4.55
CA LEU A 108 9.16 3.34 4.42
C LEU A 108 9.25 2.78 3.00
N VAL A 109 8.27 3.14 2.16
CA VAL A 109 8.25 2.78 0.74
C VAL A 109 8.23 4.01 -0.16
N HIS A 110 8.59 5.19 0.35
CA HIS A 110 8.55 6.47 -0.39
C HIS A 110 7.19 6.76 -1.06
N ASN A 111 6.10 6.43 -0.37
CA ASN A 111 4.80 6.92 -0.74
C ASN A 111 4.59 8.34 -0.20
N SER A 112 4.78 9.32 -1.09
CA SER A 112 4.53 10.74 -0.84
C SER A 112 3.67 11.35 -1.96
N PRO A 113 3.00 12.49 -1.72
CA PRO A 113 2.19 13.17 -2.73
C PRO A 113 2.96 13.38 -4.04
N THR A 114 2.33 13.02 -5.16
CA THR A 114 2.94 13.22 -6.48
C THR A 114 2.89 14.69 -6.87
N ALA A 115 3.82 15.12 -7.75
CA ALA A 115 3.80 16.48 -8.29
C ALA A 115 2.46 16.82 -8.96
N ASN A 116 1.90 15.87 -9.73
CA ASN A 116 0.59 16.04 -10.36
C ASN A 116 -0.53 16.24 -9.33
N THR A 117 -0.52 15.49 -8.23
CA THR A 117 -1.50 15.66 -7.15
C THR A 117 -1.47 17.09 -6.60
N VAL A 118 -0.28 17.61 -6.32
CA VAL A 118 -0.12 18.97 -5.78
C VAL A 118 -0.62 20.02 -6.77
N VAL A 119 -0.24 19.92 -8.05
CA VAL A 119 -0.66 20.87 -9.10
C VAL A 119 -2.18 20.93 -9.23
N TRP A 120 -2.83 19.77 -9.35
CA TRP A 120 -4.29 19.73 -9.52
C TRP A 120 -5.05 20.16 -8.27
N SER A 121 -4.51 19.94 -7.07
CA SER A 121 -5.08 20.48 -5.83
C SER A 121 -5.01 22.01 -5.77
N VAL A 122 -3.91 22.62 -6.20
CA VAL A 122 -3.81 24.10 -6.24
C VAL A 122 -4.75 24.68 -7.29
N LEU A 123 -4.81 24.07 -8.48
CA LEU A 123 -5.71 24.51 -9.55
C LEU A 123 -7.19 24.39 -9.15
N SER A 124 -7.59 23.34 -8.45
CA SER A 124 -8.97 23.18 -7.98
C SER A 124 -9.35 24.24 -6.94
N LEU A 125 -8.43 24.61 -6.05
CA LEU A 125 -8.64 25.71 -5.10
C LEU A 125 -8.78 27.06 -5.82
N ILE A 126 -7.95 27.34 -6.82
CA ILE A 126 -8.07 28.55 -7.64
C ILE A 126 -9.42 28.60 -8.36
N ALA A 127 -9.82 27.49 -8.98
CA ALA A 127 -11.10 27.38 -9.68
C ALA A 127 -12.30 27.55 -8.74
N LEU A 128 -12.24 26.98 -7.53
CA LEU A 128 -13.27 27.13 -6.52
C LEU A 128 -13.41 28.60 -6.09
N LEU A 129 -12.31 29.23 -5.66
CA LEU A 129 -12.33 30.61 -5.18
C LEU A 129 -12.72 31.58 -6.28
N GLY A 130 -12.18 31.41 -7.49
CA GLY A 130 -12.51 32.23 -8.65
C GLY A 130 -13.97 32.06 -9.07
N GLY A 131 -14.48 30.82 -9.08
CA GLY A 131 -15.87 30.51 -9.41
C GLY A 131 -16.85 31.09 -8.39
N THR A 132 -16.59 30.95 -7.09
CA THR A 132 -17.41 31.55 -6.03
C THR A 132 -17.39 33.09 -6.10
N GLY A 133 -16.23 33.69 -6.36
CA GLY A 133 -16.12 35.14 -6.54
C GLY A 133 -16.91 35.65 -7.75
N ALA A 134 -16.81 34.96 -8.89
CA ALA A 134 -17.58 35.29 -10.08
C ALA A 134 -19.10 35.18 -9.85
N LEU A 135 -19.54 34.15 -9.10
CA LEU A 135 -20.94 33.97 -8.74
C LEU A 135 -21.46 35.16 -7.92
N PHE A 136 -20.71 35.59 -6.89
CA PHE A 136 -21.09 36.75 -6.07
C PHE A 136 -21.01 38.08 -6.80
N ALA A 137 -20.25 38.18 -7.89
CA ALA A 137 -20.21 39.40 -8.70
C ALA A 137 -21.40 39.50 -9.67
N ALA A 138 -22.00 38.37 -10.05
CA ALA A 138 -23.05 38.30 -11.05
C ALA A 138 -24.48 38.42 -10.48
N PHE A 139 -24.65 38.20 -9.18
CA PHE A 139 -25.93 38.22 -8.45
C PHE A 139 -25.83 39.10 -7.20
#